data_AF-A0AAD9J648-F1
#
_entry.id   AF-A0AAD9J648-F1
#
_cell.length_a   1.000
_cell.length_b   1.000
_cell.length_c   1.000
_cell.angle_alpha   90.00
_cell.angle_beta   90.00
_cell.angle_gamma   90.00
#
_symmetry.space_group_name_H-M   'P 1'
#
loop_
_entity.id
_entity.type
_entity.pdbx_description
1 polymer ?
#
loop_
_entity_poly.entity_id
_entity_poly.type
_entity_poly.pdbx_seq_one_letter_code
_entity_poly.pdbx_strand_id
1 'polypeptide(L)'
;MQMINDFKIDAVCHGMTPILPDVDGSDPYEIPKEIGIFHRIDSSNDLTSDMIVQRIIRNKFLFLRKEQEKGSKGGVHREYDKKAVITQIHRC
;
A
#
# COMPACT_ATOMS: atom_id res chain seq x y z
N MET A 1 -19.77 13.89 14.27
CA MET A 1 -20.50 13.10 15.29
C MET A 1 -21.52 12.12 14.70
N GLN A 2 -22.17 12.39 13.57
CA GLN A 2 -23.23 11.53 13.02
C GLN A 2 -22.84 10.03 12.92
N MET A 3 -21.71 9.69 12.30
CA MET A 3 -21.28 8.28 12.18
C MET A 3 -21.08 7.57 13.52
N ILE A 4 -20.48 8.26 14.50
CA ILE A 4 -20.20 7.67 15.83
C ILE A 4 -21.50 7.31 16.54
N ASN A 5 -22.50 8.20 16.46
CA ASN A 5 -23.79 8.00 17.11
C ASN A 5 -24.67 7.00 16.36
N ASP A 6 -24.75 7.09 15.04
CA ASP A 6 -25.61 6.25 14.21
C ASP A 6 -25.19 4.77 14.30
N PHE A 7 -23.87 4.52 14.35
CA PHE A 7 -23.32 3.17 14.48
C PHE A 7 -23.00 2.75 15.92
N LYS A 8 -23.26 3.62 16.91
CA LYS A 8 -22.96 3.38 18.34
C LYS A 8 -21.52 2.90 18.55
N ILE A 9 -20.56 3.68 18.06
CA ILE A 9 -19.15 3.33 18.07
C ILE A 9 -18.56 3.64 19.45
N ASP A 10 -18.11 2.61 20.16
CA ASP A 10 -17.46 2.76 21.47
C ASP A 10 -15.93 2.97 21.38
N ALA A 11 -15.31 2.56 20.26
CA ALA A 11 -13.86 2.63 20.07
C ALA A 11 -13.47 2.81 18.60
N VAL A 12 -12.42 3.58 18.34
CA VAL A 12 -11.81 3.79 17.02
C VAL A 12 -10.33 3.45 17.11
N CYS A 13 -9.86 2.52 16.28
CA CYS A 13 -8.49 2.04 16.31
C CYS A 13 -7.77 2.29 15.00
N HIS A 14 -6.52 2.76 15.07
CA HIS A 14 -5.60 2.83 13.92
C HIS A 14 -4.30 2.09 14.24
N GLY A 15 -3.70 1.49 13.22
CA GLY A 15 -2.40 0.83 13.35
C GLY A 15 -1.27 1.80 13.69
N MET A 16 -0.03 1.31 13.69
CA MET A 16 1.15 2.19 13.84
C MET A 16 1.57 2.91 12.56
N THR A 17 0.86 2.68 11.46
CA THR A 17 1.06 3.39 10.19
C THR A 17 0.92 4.91 10.35
N PRO A 18 1.59 5.71 9.50
CA PRO A 18 1.38 7.15 9.45
C PRO A 18 -0.08 7.46 9.15
N ILE A 19 -0.65 8.42 9.88
CA ILE A 19 -1.98 8.97 9.60
C ILE A 19 -1.75 10.18 8.70
N LEU A 20 -2.28 10.12 7.49
CA LEU A 20 -2.23 11.23 6.56
C LEU A 20 -3.35 12.23 6.90
N PRO A 21 -3.10 13.54 6.78
CA PRO A 21 -4.16 14.54 6.88
C PRO A 21 -5.24 14.29 5.83
N ASP A 22 -6.46 14.72 6.14
CA ASP A 22 -7.54 14.70 5.16
C ASP A 22 -7.30 15.76 4.05
N VAL A 23 -8.16 15.78 3.03
CA VAL A 23 -8.04 16.66 1.85
C VAL A 23 -7.96 18.15 2.23
N ASP A 24 -8.58 18.53 3.34
CA ASP A 24 -8.57 19.89 3.89
C ASP A 24 -7.42 20.16 4.88
N GLY A 25 -6.57 19.16 5.12
CA GLY A 25 -5.44 19.22 6.05
C GLY A 25 -5.80 18.92 7.50
N SER A 26 -7.06 18.60 7.80
CA SER A 26 -7.49 18.22 9.16
C SER A 26 -7.01 16.81 9.55
N ASP A 27 -7.03 16.53 10.85
CA ASP A 27 -6.78 15.19 11.35
C ASP A 27 -8.05 14.35 11.19
N PRO A 28 -8.04 13.24 10.41
CA PRO A 28 -9.24 12.43 10.19
C PRO A 28 -9.79 11.81 11.49
N TYR A 29 -9.00 11.79 12.57
CA TYR A 29 -9.39 11.27 13.88
C TYR A 29 -9.59 12.36 14.95
N GLU A 30 -9.72 13.63 14.58
CA GLU A 30 -9.94 14.74 15.52
C GLU A 30 -11.10 14.45 16.48
N ILE A 31 -12.30 14.17 15.96
CA ILE A 31 -13.50 13.92 16.79
C ILE A 31 -13.32 12.68 17.70
N PRO A 32 -12.89 11.49 17.21
CA PRO A 32 -12.60 10.35 18.09
C PRO A 32 -11.56 10.62 19.18
N LYS A 33 -10.56 11.48 18.92
CA LYS A 33 -9.55 11.87 19.91
C LYS A 33 -10.14 12.80 20.97
N GLU A 34 -10.94 13.79 20.56
CA GLU A 34 -11.60 14.74 21.47
C GLU A 34 -12.48 14.03 22.51
N ILE A 35 -13.22 13.00 22.09
CA ILE A 35 -14.11 12.25 22.98
C ILE A 35 -13.44 11.05 23.66
N GLY A 36 -12.13 10.85 23.45
CA GLY A 36 -11.34 9.86 24.16
C GLY A 36 -11.54 8.40 23.74
N ILE A 37 -12.11 8.14 22.56
CA ILE A 37 -12.35 6.77 22.05
C ILE A 37 -11.31 6.31 21.01
N PHE A 38 -10.30 7.14 20.72
CA PHE A 38 -9.25 6.84 19.76
C PHE A 38 -8.09 6.05 20.39
N HIS A 39 -7.69 4.96 19.75
CA HIS A 39 -6.59 4.09 20.19
C HIS A 39 -5.60 3.77 19.06
N ARG A 40 -4.31 3.75 19.39
CA ARG A 40 -3.23 3.28 18.51
C ARG A 40 -2.87 1.85 18.88
N ILE A 41 -2.85 0.96 17.88
CA ILE A 41 -2.57 -0.46 18.07
C ILE A 41 -1.35 -0.86 17.25
N ASP A 42 -0.39 -1.52 17.91
CA ASP A 42 0.73 -2.15 17.24
C ASP A 42 0.36 -3.56 16.79
N SER A 43 0.45 -3.82 15.48
CA SER A 43 0.21 -5.13 14.89
C SER A 43 1.43 -6.06 15.00
N SER A 44 2.59 -5.54 15.41
CA SER A 44 3.88 -6.24 15.38
C SER A 44 4.23 -6.80 14.00
N ASN A 45 3.73 -6.17 12.94
CA ASN A 45 3.92 -6.60 11.56
C ASN A 45 4.19 -5.39 10.64
N ASP A 46 5.37 -5.40 10.03
CA ASP A 46 5.85 -4.35 9.14
C ASP A 46 5.43 -4.56 7.66
N LEU A 47 4.63 -5.58 7.35
CA LEU A 47 4.21 -5.85 5.97
C LEU A 47 3.32 -4.71 5.43
N THR A 48 3.81 -4.02 4.40
CA THR A 48 3.05 -2.99 3.68
C THR A 48 2.66 -3.44 2.26
N SER A 49 1.66 -2.77 1.70
CA SER A 49 1.24 -2.96 0.30
C SER A 49 2.40 -2.71 -0.67
N ASP A 50 3.23 -1.70 -0.44
CA ASP A 50 4.43 -1.41 -1.22
C ASP A 50 5.40 -2.59 -1.26
N MET A 51 5.63 -3.24 -0.12
CA MET A 51 6.50 -4.41 -0.06
C MET A 51 5.93 -5.57 -0.91
N ILE A 52 4.62 -5.76 -0.92
CA ILE A 52 3.96 -6.80 -1.74
C ILE A 52 4.13 -6.47 -3.23
N VAL A 53 3.86 -5.22 -3.63
CA VAL A 53 4.04 -4.76 -5.01
C VAL A 53 5.50 -4.96 -5.46
N GLN A 54 6.47 -4.56 -4.64
CA GLN A 54 7.89 -4.76 -4.92
C GLN A 54 8.26 -6.24 -5.09
N ARG A 55 7.68 -7.14 -4.27
CA ARG A 55 7.90 -8.59 -4.39
C ARG A 55 7.36 -9.13 -5.72
N ILE A 56 6.17 -8.71 -6.15
CA ILE A 56 5.58 -9.11 -7.43
C ILE A 56 6.45 -8.64 -8.60
N ILE A 57 6.87 -7.37 -8.57
CA ILE A 57 7.73 -6.79 -9.60
C ILE A 57 9.08 -7.54 -9.67
N ARG A 58 9.70 -7.80 -8.52
CA ARG A 58 10.96 -8.56 -8.45
C ARG A 58 10.81 -9.96 -9.01
N ASN A 59 9.75 -10.68 -8.65
CA ASN A 59 9.49 -12.02 -9.16
C ASN A 59 9.27 -12.03 -10.67
N LYS A 60 8.53 -11.05 -11.20
CA LYS A 60 8.34 -10.88 -12.65
C LYS A 60 9.68 -10.63 -13.36
N PHE A 61 10.54 -9.78 -12.81
CA PHE A 61 11.86 -9.53 -13.38
C PHE A 61 12.73 -10.80 -13.42
N LEU A 62 12.78 -11.56 -12.31
CA LEU A 62 13.54 -12.81 -12.25
C LEU A 62 13.03 -13.87 -13.23
N PHE A 63 11.70 -13.97 -13.38
CA PHE A 63 11.09 -14.85 -14.37
C PHE A 63 11.50 -14.45 -15.78
N LEU A 64 11.36 -13.17 -16.15
CA LEU A 64 11.73 -12.68 -17.48
C LEU A 64 13.22 -12.86 -17.79
N ARG A 65 14.10 -12.70 -16.79
CA ARG A 65 15.54 -12.96 -16.95
C ARG A 65 15.81 -14.42 -17.29
N LYS A 66 15.19 -15.36 -16.56
CA LYS A 66 15.30 -16.79 -16.84
C LYS A 66 14.77 -17.17 -18.21
N GLU A 67 13.67 -16.55 -18.65
CA GLU A 67 13.11 -16.78 -19.99
C GLU A 67 14.02 -16.23 -21.10
N GLN A 68 14.73 -15.12 -20.88
CA GLN A 68 15.76 -14.65 -21.83
C GLN A 68 16.95 -15.60 -21.93
N GLU A 69 17.44 -16.11 -20.80
CA GLU A 69 18.52 -17.10 -20.75
C GLU A 69 18.11 -18.42 -21.44
N LYS A 70 16.83 -18.81 -21.37
CA LYS A 70 16.27 -19.96 -22.10
C LYS A 70 15.98 -19.67 -23.57
N GLY A 71 15.54 -18.45 -23.90
CA GLY A 71 15.13 -18.02 -25.24
C GLY A 71 16.26 -17.89 -26.25
N SER A 72 17.52 -17.84 -25.81
CA SER A 72 18.69 -18.12 -26.66
C SER A 72 18.69 -19.55 -27.22
N LYS A 73 17.76 -20.41 -26.78
CA LYS A 73 17.43 -21.72 -27.35
C LYS A 73 15.96 -21.73 -27.83
N GLY A 74 15.61 -20.85 -28.77
CA GLY A 74 14.40 -20.91 -29.59
C GLY A 74 13.06 -20.77 -28.84
N GLY A 75 12.53 -19.55 -28.72
CA GLY A 75 11.16 -19.31 -28.23
C GLY A 75 10.63 -17.93 -28.59
N VAL A 76 9.41 -17.88 -29.14
CA VAL A 76 8.74 -16.72 -29.74
C VAL A 76 8.68 -15.50 -28.81
N HIS A 77 9.21 -14.38 -29.28
CA HIS A 77 9.24 -13.10 -28.57
C HIS A 77 7.85 -12.45 -28.50
N ARG A 78 7.41 -12.04 -27.31
CA ARG A 78 6.48 -10.90 -27.13
C ARG A 78 7.19 -9.82 -26.33
N GLU A 79 7.56 -8.77 -27.03
CA GLU A 79 8.21 -7.57 -26.53
C GLU A 79 7.25 -6.82 -25.62
N TYR A 80 7.65 -6.60 -24.36
CA TYR A 80 6.94 -5.72 -23.44
C TYR A 80 7.92 -4.69 -22.90
N ASP A 81 7.59 -3.43 -23.15
CA ASP A 81 8.44 -2.25 -23.08
C ASP A 81 8.99 -1.99 -21.67
N LYS A 82 10.30 -1.74 -21.61
CA LYS A 82 11.13 -1.68 -20.40
C LYS A 82 11.10 -0.32 -19.67
N LYS A 83 10.22 0.62 -20.06
CA LYS A 83 10.30 2.01 -19.55
C LYS A 83 9.19 2.51 -18.63
N ALA A 84 8.12 1.75 -18.38
CA ALA A 84 6.93 2.33 -17.73
C ALA A 84 6.81 2.16 -16.20
N VAL A 85 7.37 1.11 -15.59
CA VAL A 85 6.83 0.68 -14.27
C VAL A 85 7.51 1.31 -13.06
N ILE A 86 8.78 1.71 -13.14
CA ILE A 86 9.50 2.29 -11.99
C ILE A 86 9.19 3.79 -11.81
N THR A 87 8.80 4.50 -12.87
CA THR A 87 8.64 5.96 -12.86
C THR A 87 7.32 6.43 -12.24
N GLN A 88 6.36 5.53 -11.94
CA GLN A 88 5.02 5.91 -11.46
C GLN A 88 4.87 5.90 -9.93
N ILE A 89 5.83 5.39 -9.16
CA ILE A 89 5.71 5.30 -7.68
C ILE A 89 6.06 6.64 -6.99
N HIS A 90 6.67 7.60 -7.70
CA HIS A 90 7.07 8.90 -7.14
C HIS A 90 6.26 10.10 -7.67
N ARG A 91 5.06 9.90 -8.26
CA ARG A 91 4.14 11.01 -8.53
C ARG A 91 2.69 10.61 -8.26
N CYS A 92 2.13 11.31 -7.28
CA CYS A 92 0.80 11.21 -6.67
C CYS A 92 0.68 10.14 -5.59
#